data_AF-A0AAN1FMC2-F1
#
_entry.id   AF-A0AAN1FMC2-F1
#
_cell.length_a   1.000
_cell.length_b   1.000
_cell.length_c   1.000
_cell.angle_alpha   90.00
_cell.angle_beta   90.00
_cell.angle_gamma   90.00
#
_symmetry.space_group_name_H-M   'P 1'
#
loop_
_entity.id
_entity.type
_entity.pdbx_description
1 polymer ?
#
loop_
_entity_poly.entity_id
_entity_poly.type
_entity_poly.pdbx_seq_one_letter_code
_entity_poly.pdbx_strand_id
1 'polypeptide(L)'
;MHDKLSTSALAKSRNQESKALFTLLKRAGYISWHESSWLLTDIGHRFGGDYVDSEKYGRFIVWPSNLVIDDTLISDSTLTATQLGEHFALPAKKINLLLSELGWIKRDDNQWKATAIGLRAGARLRKDKQNNNEFVVWHPSVLRHARLKQSVIEFKGHDAEAHSTEKSFSSFRQKFAAKHRTLDGHYVQSKGELIIDNWLYMSGVVHAYQRQLPIEQDVVSDFYLPQGKVYLQYWGSDSDVADDRTIEHTRALYQEHDLSLIEIFPDDIQNLDELLPKKLKPFGIKAY
;
A
#
# COMPACT_ATOMS: atom_id res chain seq x y z
N MET A 1 -3.92 12.46 -26.56
CA MET A 1 -2.99 12.47 -25.40
C MET A 1 -2.87 13.91 -24.95
N HIS A 2 -3.14 14.22 -23.68
CA HIS A 2 -2.88 15.58 -23.17
C HIS A 2 -1.36 15.77 -23.09
N ASP A 3 -0.87 16.89 -23.62
CA ASP A 3 0.54 17.25 -23.52
C ASP A 3 0.91 17.39 -22.04
N LYS A 4 1.74 16.47 -21.53
CA LYS A 4 2.26 16.53 -20.16
C LYS A 4 3.51 17.40 -20.14
N LEU A 5 3.55 18.34 -19.21
CA LEU A 5 4.61 19.33 -19.07
C LEU A 5 5.37 19.08 -17.76
N SER A 6 6.69 19.30 -17.76
CA SER A 6 7.45 19.37 -16.50
C SER A 6 6.92 20.51 -15.64
N THR A 7 7.10 20.44 -14.31
CA THR A 7 6.66 21.50 -13.39
C THR A 7 7.16 22.90 -13.82
N SER A 8 8.41 23.01 -14.28
CA SER A 8 8.96 24.27 -14.78
C SER A 8 8.30 24.74 -16.08
N ALA A 9 7.99 23.82 -17.00
CA ALA A 9 7.30 24.15 -18.25
C ALA A 9 5.83 24.54 -18.00
N LEU A 10 5.16 23.88 -17.05
CA LEU A 10 3.80 24.21 -16.62
C LEU A 10 3.74 25.58 -15.94
N ALA A 11 4.72 25.91 -15.10
CA ALA A 11 4.80 27.23 -14.49
C ALA A 11 4.95 28.32 -15.56
N LYS A 12 5.83 28.10 -16.55
CA LYS A 12 6.03 29.02 -17.67
C LYS A 12 4.76 29.21 -18.50
N SER A 13 4.02 28.14 -18.82
CA SER A 13 2.78 28.26 -19.60
C SER A 13 1.67 29.00 -18.84
N ARG A 14 1.74 29.03 -17.50
CA ARG A 14 0.83 29.79 -16.63
C ARG A 14 1.32 31.19 -16.28
N ASN A 15 2.45 31.64 -16.82
CA ASN A 15 3.13 32.89 -16.42
C ASN A 15 3.38 32.96 -14.89
N GLN A 16 3.74 31.84 -14.28
CA GLN A 16 4.05 31.71 -12.86
C GLN A 16 5.53 31.37 -12.66
N GLU A 17 6.09 31.74 -11.50
CA GLU A 17 7.44 31.30 -11.14
C GLU A 17 7.47 29.80 -10.83
N SER A 18 8.46 29.08 -11.38
CA SER A 18 8.62 27.64 -11.15
C SER A 18 8.70 27.31 -9.66
N LYS A 19 9.44 28.10 -8.87
CA LYS A 19 9.59 27.90 -7.43
C LYS A 19 8.25 28.05 -6.69
N ALA A 20 7.39 28.97 -7.12
CA ALA A 20 6.06 29.16 -6.55
C ALA A 20 5.18 27.93 -6.82
N LEU A 21 5.20 27.40 -8.06
CA LEU A 21 4.42 26.20 -8.41
C LEU A 21 4.92 24.95 -7.64
N PHE A 22 6.23 24.73 -7.54
CA PHE A 22 6.78 23.65 -6.71
C PHE A 22 6.34 23.75 -5.25
N THR A 23 6.36 24.97 -4.69
CA THR A 23 5.90 25.21 -3.31
C THR A 23 4.41 24.88 -3.16
N LEU A 24 3.59 25.30 -4.14
CA LEU A 24 2.16 25.04 -4.13
C LEU A 24 1.84 23.54 -4.22
N LEU A 25 2.47 22.81 -5.15
CA LEU A 25 2.30 21.36 -5.27
C LEU A 25 2.74 20.61 -4.01
N LYS A 26 3.84 21.05 -3.37
CA LYS A 26 4.29 20.49 -2.09
C LYS A 26 3.29 20.73 -0.95
N ARG A 27 2.69 21.93 -0.90
CA ARG A 27 1.69 22.32 0.11
C ARG A 27 0.34 21.64 -0.12
N ALA A 28 -0.02 21.34 -1.36
CA ALA A 28 -1.20 20.53 -1.69
C ALA A 28 -0.96 19.02 -1.44
N GLY A 29 0.28 18.63 -1.12
CA GLY A 29 0.66 17.24 -0.89
C GLY A 29 0.79 16.42 -2.17
N TYR A 30 0.88 17.04 -3.35
CA TYR A 30 1.01 16.37 -4.65
C TYR A 30 2.43 15.83 -4.88
N ILE A 31 3.40 16.47 -4.24
CA ILE A 31 4.80 16.06 -4.25
C ILE A 31 5.37 16.11 -2.83
N SER A 32 6.36 15.27 -2.58
CA SER A 32 7.15 15.26 -1.35
C SER A 32 8.63 15.36 -1.69
N TRP A 33 9.43 15.94 -0.78
CA TRP A 33 10.88 15.98 -0.93
C TRP A 33 11.50 14.89 -0.08
N HIS A 34 12.28 14.00 -0.69
CA HIS A 34 12.95 12.90 -0.01
C HIS A 34 14.30 12.61 -0.67
N GLU A 35 15.35 12.40 0.14
CA GLU A 35 16.70 12.03 -0.33
C GLU A 35 17.18 12.85 -1.55
N SER A 36 17.04 14.18 -1.46
CA SER A 36 17.46 15.12 -2.51
C SER A 36 16.69 15.04 -3.84
N SER A 37 15.50 14.43 -3.84
CA SER A 37 14.64 14.34 -5.03
C SER A 37 13.17 14.66 -4.71
N TRP A 38 12.44 15.09 -5.74
CA TRP A 38 10.99 15.21 -5.66
C TRP A 38 10.34 13.87 -5.99
N LEU A 39 9.47 13.43 -5.07
CA LEU A 39 8.68 12.23 -5.20
C LEU A 39 7.22 12.62 -5.44
N LEU A 40 6.60 12.03 -6.46
CA LEU A 40 5.18 12.11 -6.75
C LEU A 40 4.39 11.30 -5.70
N THR A 41 3.42 11.92 -5.06
CA THR A 41 2.53 11.25 -4.09
C THR A 41 1.33 10.62 -4.80
N ASP A 42 0.59 9.76 -4.10
CA ASP A 42 -0.62 9.13 -4.65
C ASP A 42 -1.69 10.18 -5.01
N ILE A 43 -1.74 11.29 -4.26
CA ILE A 43 -2.60 12.43 -4.59
C ILE A 43 -2.11 13.13 -5.85
N GLY A 44 -0.80 13.39 -5.96
CA GLY A 44 -0.24 13.98 -7.17
C GLY A 44 -0.57 13.14 -8.40
N HIS A 45 -0.43 11.82 -8.29
CA HIS A 45 -0.79 10.89 -9.37
C HIS A 45 -2.28 10.99 -9.74
N ARG A 46 -3.19 11.05 -8.76
CA ARG A 46 -4.64 11.25 -9.00
C ARG A 46 -4.97 12.53 -9.77
N PHE A 47 -4.22 13.60 -9.55
CA PHE A 47 -4.38 14.85 -10.30
C PHE A 47 -3.63 14.86 -11.64
N GLY A 48 -3.17 13.69 -12.11
CA GLY A 48 -2.58 13.48 -13.43
C GLY A 48 -1.06 13.59 -13.48
N GLY A 49 -0.41 13.76 -12.31
CA GLY A 49 1.04 13.70 -12.21
C GLY A 49 1.58 12.34 -12.63
N ASP A 50 2.74 12.33 -13.27
CA ASP A 50 3.37 11.10 -13.77
C ASP A 50 4.89 11.27 -13.86
N TYR A 51 5.62 10.17 -14.03
CA TYR A 51 7.05 10.19 -14.25
C TYR A 51 7.40 10.07 -15.73
N VAL A 52 8.43 10.80 -16.13
CA VAL A 52 9.08 10.64 -17.44
C VAL A 52 10.58 10.46 -17.21
N ASP A 53 11.15 9.46 -17.86
CA ASP A 53 12.59 9.22 -17.88
C ASP A 53 13.22 9.98 -19.06
N SER A 54 14.31 10.71 -18.79
CA SER A 54 15.09 11.42 -19.81
C SER A 54 16.57 11.11 -19.66
N GLU A 55 17.25 10.83 -20.78
CA GLU A 55 18.70 10.61 -20.79
C GLU A 55 19.49 11.81 -20.22
N LYS A 56 18.98 13.03 -20.40
CA LYS A 56 19.67 14.27 -20.01
C LYS A 56 19.39 14.68 -18.57
N TYR A 57 18.18 14.43 -18.06
CA TYR A 57 17.71 14.98 -16.79
C TYR A 57 17.34 13.92 -15.75
N GLY A 58 17.46 12.64 -16.11
CA GLY A 58 16.98 11.53 -15.30
C GLY A 58 15.45 11.47 -15.24
N ARG A 59 14.94 10.79 -14.22
CA ARG A 59 13.50 10.68 -13.93
C ARG A 59 12.96 11.98 -13.34
N PHE A 60 11.88 12.53 -13.87
CA PHE A 60 11.23 13.72 -13.32
C PHE A 60 9.70 13.68 -13.45
N ILE A 61 9.03 14.55 -12.69
CA ILE A 61 7.57 14.62 -12.61
C ILE A 61 7.01 15.56 -13.70
N VAL A 62 6.00 15.07 -14.42
CA VAL A 62 5.23 15.81 -15.40
C VAL A 62 3.75 15.89 -15.01
N TRP A 63 3.06 16.88 -15.55
CA TRP A 63 1.67 17.21 -15.21
C TRP A 63 0.87 17.53 -16.47
N PRO A 64 -0.44 17.28 -16.48
CA PRO A 64 -1.29 17.74 -17.58
C PRO A 64 -1.30 19.28 -17.62
N SER A 65 -1.36 19.85 -18.82
CA SER A 65 -1.38 21.31 -19.02
C SER A 65 -2.55 22.00 -18.26
N ASN A 66 -3.69 21.31 -18.15
CA ASN A 66 -4.87 21.73 -17.41
C ASN A 66 -4.89 21.31 -15.93
N LEU A 67 -3.75 20.98 -15.30
CA LEU A 67 -3.66 20.60 -13.89
C LEU A 67 -4.44 21.53 -12.96
N VAL A 68 -5.41 20.98 -12.23
CA VAL A 68 -6.13 21.68 -11.16
C VAL A 68 -5.51 21.32 -9.83
N ILE A 69 -5.21 22.33 -9.02
CA ILE A 69 -4.72 22.14 -7.65
C ILE A 69 -5.91 22.32 -6.72
N ASP A 70 -6.19 21.31 -5.89
CA ASP A 70 -7.25 21.37 -4.90
C ASP A 70 -6.78 22.22 -3.70
N ASP A 71 -7.29 23.45 -3.64
CA ASP A 71 -6.96 24.40 -2.59
C ASP A 71 -7.31 23.89 -1.19
N THR A 72 -8.27 22.96 -1.06
CA THR A 72 -8.66 22.38 0.23
C THR A 72 -7.59 21.44 0.81
N LEU A 73 -6.61 21.03 0.00
CA LEU A 73 -5.47 20.22 0.44
C LEU A 73 -4.26 21.06 0.84
N ILE A 74 -4.24 22.36 0.51
CA ILE A 74 -3.10 23.22 0.79
C ILE A 74 -2.91 23.37 2.30
N SER A 75 -1.77 22.91 2.79
CA SER A 75 -1.39 23.04 4.20
C SER A 75 0.11 23.20 4.38
N ASP A 76 0.48 24.10 5.30
CA ASP A 76 1.85 24.21 5.82
C ASP A 76 2.06 23.36 7.09
N SER A 77 0.98 22.85 7.66
CA SER A 77 1.01 21.98 8.83
C SER A 77 1.30 20.53 8.44
N THR A 78 1.85 19.80 9.41
CA THR A 78 2.04 18.35 9.34
C THR A 78 1.44 17.73 10.58
N LEU A 79 0.96 16.50 10.47
CA LEU A 79 0.32 15.76 11.55
C LEU A 79 1.28 14.73 12.12
N THR A 80 1.39 14.70 13.44
CA THR A 80 2.05 13.61 14.18
C THR A 80 1.11 12.42 14.36
N ALA A 81 1.64 11.26 14.74
CA ALA A 81 0.81 10.11 15.12
C ALA A 81 -0.19 10.43 16.27
N THR A 82 0.16 11.36 17.16
CA THR A 82 -0.73 11.85 18.23
C THR A 82 -1.91 12.62 17.66
N GLN A 83 -1.67 13.56 16.74
CA GLN A 83 -2.74 14.35 16.12
C GLN A 83 -3.63 13.50 15.19
N LEU A 84 -3.04 12.54 14.48
CA LEU A 84 -3.81 11.52 13.77
C LEU A 84 -4.68 10.71 14.74
N GLY A 85 -4.12 10.35 15.89
CA GLY A 85 -4.83 9.64 16.95
C GLY A 85 -6.01 10.43 17.54
N GLU A 86 -5.83 11.72 17.79
CA GLU A 86 -6.91 12.62 18.22
C GLU A 86 -8.04 12.66 17.20
N HIS A 87 -7.72 12.81 15.91
CA HIS A 87 -8.71 12.80 14.83
C HIS A 87 -9.48 11.47 14.73
N PHE A 88 -8.77 10.34 14.85
CA PHE A 88 -9.38 9.01 14.76
C PHE A 88 -9.88 8.47 16.11
N ALA A 89 -9.78 9.23 17.20
CA ALA A 89 -10.03 8.77 18.57
C ALA A 89 -9.32 7.43 18.87
N LEU A 90 -8.01 7.36 18.61
CA LEU A 90 -7.14 6.22 18.89
C LEU A 90 -5.83 6.70 19.54
N PRO A 91 -5.23 5.95 20.47
CA PRO A 91 -3.90 6.27 20.99
C PRO A 91 -2.84 6.29 19.88
N ALA A 92 -1.88 7.21 19.94
CA ALA A 92 -0.78 7.34 18.97
C ALA A 92 -0.05 6.00 18.71
N LYS A 93 0.11 5.18 19.75
CA LYS A 93 0.70 3.83 19.64
C LYS A 93 -0.10 2.93 18.68
N LYS A 94 -1.43 2.97 18.73
CA LYS A 94 -2.30 2.20 17.83
C LYS A 94 -2.23 2.73 16.41
N ILE A 95 -2.22 4.06 16.22
CA ILE A 95 -2.02 4.66 14.90
C ILE A 95 -0.70 4.20 14.27
N ASN A 96 0.42 4.24 15.02
CA ASN A 96 1.69 3.74 14.50
C ASN A 96 1.65 2.26 14.12
N LEU A 97 0.93 1.42 14.88
CA LEU A 97 0.75 0.02 14.52
C LEU A 97 -0.04 -0.14 13.21
N LEU A 98 -1.12 0.62 13.01
CA LEU A 98 -1.89 0.60 11.76
C LEU A 98 -1.06 1.09 10.57
N LEU A 99 -0.34 2.20 10.73
CA LEU A 99 0.55 2.72 9.69
C LEU A 99 1.70 1.74 9.38
N SER A 100 2.19 1.00 10.38
CA SER A 100 3.21 -0.02 10.20
C SER A 100 2.68 -1.26 9.49
N GLU A 101 1.43 -1.64 9.78
CA GLU A 101 0.74 -2.77 9.16
C GLU A 101 0.43 -2.47 7.69
N LEU A 102 0.01 -1.24 7.37
CA LEU A 102 -0.09 -0.74 5.99
C LEU A 102 1.27 -0.67 5.26
N GLY A 103 2.37 -0.99 5.95
CA GLY A 103 3.71 -0.93 5.39
C GLY A 103 4.23 0.48 5.16
N TRP A 104 3.52 1.52 5.61
CA TRP A 104 3.90 2.92 5.39
C TRP A 104 5.02 3.39 6.30
N ILE A 105 5.15 2.76 7.47
CA ILE A 105 6.29 2.95 8.36
C ILE A 105 6.89 1.59 8.75
N LYS A 106 8.16 1.61 9.14
CA LYS A 106 8.86 0.47 9.71
C LYS A 106 9.63 0.90 10.95
N ARG A 107 9.83 -0.03 11.86
CA ARG A 107 10.63 0.19 13.06
C ARG A 107 12.09 -0.17 12.77
N ASP A 108 12.98 0.74 13.09
CA ASP A 108 14.44 0.59 12.92
C ASP A 108 15.12 1.14 14.18
N ASP A 109 15.85 0.29 14.91
CA ASP A 109 16.53 0.63 16.18
C ASP A 109 15.72 1.55 17.13
N ASN A 110 14.45 1.19 17.34
CA ASN A 110 13.44 1.90 18.14
C ASN A 110 12.85 3.20 17.56
N GLN A 111 13.22 3.59 16.34
CA GLN A 111 12.64 4.74 15.66
C GLN A 111 11.70 4.30 14.54
N TRP A 112 10.65 5.09 14.30
CA TRP A 112 9.78 4.90 13.14
C TRP A 112 10.40 5.60 11.94
N LYS A 113 10.58 4.86 10.85
CA LYS A 113 11.04 5.38 9.56
C LYS A 113 9.94 5.21 8.52
N ALA A 114 9.78 6.22 7.66
CA ALA A 114 8.88 6.14 6.52
C ALA A 114 9.43 5.15 5.49
N THR A 115 8.55 4.38 4.86
CA THR A 115 8.87 3.55 3.69
C THR A 115 8.57 4.32 2.40
N ALA A 116 8.97 3.78 1.24
CA ALA A 116 8.62 4.35 -0.06
C ALA A 116 7.10 4.55 -0.22
N ILE A 117 6.30 3.57 0.22
CA ILE A 117 4.83 3.64 0.20
C ILE A 117 4.34 4.73 1.14
N GLY A 118 4.91 4.83 2.34
CA GLY A 118 4.54 5.90 3.28
C GLY A 118 4.83 7.29 2.73
N LEU A 119 5.97 7.48 2.06
CA LEU A 119 6.31 8.75 1.41
C LEU A 119 5.30 9.14 0.32
N ARG A 120 4.86 8.17 -0.49
CA ARG A 120 3.79 8.37 -1.48
C ARG A 120 2.44 8.70 -0.83
N ALA A 121 2.14 8.10 0.32
CA ALA A 121 0.95 8.41 1.13
C ALA A 121 1.04 9.77 1.86
N GLY A 122 2.17 10.49 1.75
CA GLY A 122 2.37 11.83 2.32
C GLY A 122 3.21 11.88 3.59
N ALA A 123 3.93 10.81 3.94
CA ALA A 123 4.90 10.81 5.03
C ALA A 123 6.08 11.73 4.74
N ARG A 124 6.64 12.31 5.80
CA ARG A 124 7.88 13.10 5.80
C ARG A 124 8.63 12.82 7.09
N LEU A 125 9.96 12.77 7.01
CA LEU A 125 10.81 12.71 8.20
C LEU A 125 10.97 14.12 8.78
N ARG A 126 10.88 14.22 10.10
CA ARG A 126 11.12 15.45 10.85
C ARG A 126 12.07 15.16 12.00
N LYS A 127 13.04 16.05 12.20
CA LYS A 127 13.93 16.03 13.35
C LYS A 127 13.34 16.83 14.49
N ASP A 128 13.37 16.24 15.67
CA ASP A 128 13.10 16.96 16.91
C ASP A 128 14.23 17.97 17.16
N LYS A 129 13.85 19.20 17.53
CA LYS A 129 14.81 20.30 17.72
C LYS A 129 15.69 20.12 18.97
N GLN A 130 15.26 19.32 19.94
CA GLN A 130 15.91 19.19 21.24
C GLN A 130 16.87 18.01 21.30
N ASN A 131 16.48 16.84 20.76
CA ASN A 131 17.26 15.60 20.90
C ASN A 131 17.75 15.02 19.57
N ASN A 132 17.51 15.71 18.44
CA ASN A 132 17.88 15.28 17.09
C ASN A 132 17.29 13.91 16.68
N ASN A 133 16.29 13.39 17.40
CA ASN A 133 15.59 12.18 17.02
C ASN A 133 14.70 12.44 15.80
N GLU A 134 14.66 11.47 14.90
CA GLU A 134 13.80 11.51 13.73
C GLU A 134 12.47 10.84 14.03
N PHE A 135 11.38 11.45 13.55
CA PHE A 135 10.05 10.88 13.60
C PHE A 135 9.28 11.18 12.32
N VAL A 136 8.29 10.34 12.04
CA VAL A 136 7.44 10.48 10.86
C VAL A 136 6.30 11.44 11.15
N VAL A 137 6.11 12.41 10.25
CA VAL A 137 4.95 13.29 10.21
C VAL A 137 4.26 13.16 8.85
N TRP A 138 2.99 13.55 8.81
CA TRP A 138 2.14 13.32 7.65
C TRP A 138 1.58 14.62 7.10
N HIS A 139 1.48 14.70 5.79
CA HIS A 139 0.65 15.71 5.16
C HIS A 139 -0.83 15.49 5.55
N PRO A 140 -1.64 16.55 5.83
CA PRO A 140 -3.03 16.38 6.29
C PRO A 140 -3.93 15.59 5.34
N SER A 141 -3.56 15.54 4.07
CA SER A 141 -4.26 14.72 3.08
C SER A 141 -4.28 13.23 3.41
N VAL A 142 -3.38 12.73 4.28
CA VAL A 142 -3.41 11.35 4.78
C VAL A 142 -4.73 11.01 5.47
N LEU A 143 -5.39 12.01 6.09
CA LEU A 143 -6.70 11.85 6.72
C LEU A 143 -7.80 11.51 5.72
N ARG A 144 -7.59 11.83 4.43
CA ARG A 144 -8.50 11.52 3.32
C ARG A 144 -8.15 10.20 2.63
N HIS A 145 -7.03 9.57 2.97
CA HIS A 145 -6.56 8.34 2.32
C HIS A 145 -7.49 7.16 2.63
N ALA A 146 -8.03 6.53 1.58
CA ALA A 146 -9.03 5.47 1.71
C ALA A 146 -8.53 4.29 2.55
N ARG A 147 -7.32 3.79 2.28
CA ARG A 147 -6.73 2.66 3.03
C ARG A 147 -6.57 2.92 4.53
N LEU A 148 -6.10 4.12 4.94
CA LEU A 148 -5.97 4.45 6.36
C LEU A 148 -7.35 4.53 7.04
N LYS A 149 -8.33 5.17 6.40
CA LYS A 149 -9.70 5.24 6.92
C LYS A 149 -10.28 3.85 7.11
N GLN A 150 -10.16 3.00 6.08
CA GLN A 150 -10.68 1.63 6.13
C GLN A 150 -10.00 0.82 7.23
N SER A 151 -8.67 0.90 7.36
CA SER A 151 -7.93 0.21 8.42
C SER A 151 -8.35 0.66 9.83
N VAL A 152 -8.66 1.95 10.03
CA VAL A 152 -9.20 2.46 11.31
C VAL A 152 -10.62 1.96 11.57
N ILE A 153 -11.48 1.92 10.54
CA ILE A 153 -12.86 1.41 10.63
C ILE A 153 -12.85 -0.08 11.00
N GLU A 154 -12.05 -0.88 10.30
CA GLU A 154 -11.83 -2.32 10.57
C GLU A 154 -11.31 -2.53 11.99
N PHE A 155 -10.29 -1.76 12.40
CA PHE A 155 -9.71 -1.87 13.75
C PHE A 155 -10.72 -1.56 14.86
N LYS A 156 -11.63 -0.62 14.63
CA LYS A 156 -12.70 -0.28 15.59
C LYS A 156 -13.88 -1.23 15.56
N GLY A 157 -13.95 -2.13 14.58
CA GLY A 157 -15.07 -3.04 14.40
C GLY A 157 -16.38 -2.34 14.05
N HIS A 158 -16.34 -1.11 13.51
CA HIS A 158 -17.55 -0.38 13.14
C HIS A 158 -18.37 -1.10 12.05
N ASP A 159 -17.69 -1.84 11.16
CA ASP A 159 -18.33 -2.64 10.12
C ASP A 159 -18.48 -4.12 10.51
N ALA A 160 -18.25 -4.47 11.77
CA ALA A 160 -18.31 -5.87 12.22
C ALA A 160 -19.70 -6.49 12.00
N GLU A 161 -20.77 -5.70 12.09
CA GLU A 161 -22.14 -6.16 11.81
C GLU A 161 -22.41 -6.33 10.30
N ALA A 162 -21.80 -5.48 9.45
CA ALA A 162 -21.91 -5.58 7.99
C ALA A 162 -21.13 -6.78 7.44
N HIS A 163 -20.00 -7.11 8.06
CA HIS A 163 -19.19 -8.29 7.75
C HIS A 163 -19.50 -9.52 8.62
N SER A 164 -20.50 -9.42 9.50
CA SER A 164 -20.89 -10.51 10.38
C SER A 164 -21.20 -11.77 9.55
N THR A 165 -20.75 -12.91 10.07
CA THR A 165 -20.94 -14.21 9.42
C THR A 165 -22.41 -14.45 9.08
N GLU A 166 -23.38 -13.94 9.84
CA GLU A 166 -24.81 -14.13 9.53
C GLU A 166 -25.28 -13.39 8.28
N LYS A 167 -24.85 -12.13 8.05
CA LYS A 167 -25.21 -11.38 6.84
C LYS A 167 -24.38 -11.82 5.65
N SER A 168 -23.08 -12.07 5.85
CA SER A 168 -22.22 -12.72 4.87
C SER A 168 -22.81 -14.08 4.46
N PHE A 169 -23.29 -14.93 5.37
CA PHE A 169 -23.90 -16.21 4.99
C PHE A 169 -25.08 -16.09 3.99
N SER A 170 -25.88 -15.03 4.10
CA SER A 170 -27.04 -14.79 3.22
C SER A 170 -26.68 -14.18 1.86
N SER A 171 -25.77 -13.20 1.82
CA SER A 171 -25.34 -12.52 0.58
C SER A 171 -24.25 -13.29 -0.18
N PHE A 172 -23.39 -14.01 0.55
CA PHE A 172 -22.27 -14.79 0.04
C PHE A 172 -22.71 -16.12 -0.58
N ARG A 173 -23.73 -16.80 -0.02
CA ARG A 173 -24.35 -17.97 -0.68
C ARG A 173 -24.96 -17.64 -2.04
N GLN A 174 -25.32 -16.39 -2.29
CA GLN A 174 -26.00 -16.00 -3.53
C GLN A 174 -25.06 -15.61 -4.67
N LYS A 175 -23.75 -15.39 -4.45
CA LYS A 175 -22.85 -14.96 -5.54
C LYS A 175 -21.49 -15.67 -5.66
N PHE A 176 -20.80 -16.05 -4.58
CA PHE A 176 -19.51 -16.77 -4.69
C PHE A 176 -19.28 -17.63 -3.46
N ALA A 177 -19.40 -18.95 -3.59
CA ALA A 177 -19.13 -19.85 -2.49
C ALA A 177 -17.61 -19.90 -2.21
N ALA A 178 -17.13 -19.33 -1.10
CA ALA A 178 -15.94 -19.90 -0.47
C ALA A 178 -16.33 -21.31 0.01
N LYS A 179 -15.78 -22.30 -0.67
CA LYS A 179 -16.22 -23.70 -0.58
C LYS A 179 -15.47 -24.47 0.50
N HIS A 180 -14.27 -24.02 0.83
CA HIS A 180 -13.29 -24.84 1.53
C HIS A 180 -12.88 -24.18 2.84
N ARG A 181 -13.02 -24.89 3.95
CA ARG A 181 -12.61 -24.42 5.27
C ARG A 181 -11.21 -24.95 5.58
N THR A 182 -10.30 -24.08 5.99
CA THR A 182 -8.91 -24.41 6.32
C THR A 182 -8.75 -24.78 7.80
N LEU A 183 -7.56 -25.23 8.19
CA LEU A 183 -7.25 -25.69 9.54
C LEU A 183 -7.24 -24.55 10.58
N ASP A 184 -6.84 -23.35 10.18
CA ASP A 184 -6.81 -22.18 11.06
C ASP A 184 -8.15 -21.43 11.12
N GLY A 185 -9.09 -21.81 10.25
CA GLY A 185 -10.47 -21.35 10.25
C GLY A 185 -10.85 -20.41 9.12
N HIS A 186 -9.94 -20.09 8.18
CA HIS A 186 -10.31 -19.35 6.97
C HIS A 186 -11.28 -20.14 6.07
N TYR A 187 -12.03 -19.38 5.25
CA TYR A 187 -12.84 -19.91 4.17
C TYR A 187 -12.27 -19.43 2.85
N VAL A 188 -11.76 -20.36 2.04
CA VAL A 188 -11.02 -20.05 0.82
C VAL A 188 -11.79 -20.43 -0.45
N GLN A 189 -11.37 -19.88 -1.59
CA GLN A 189 -12.10 -19.98 -2.85
C GLN A 189 -11.72 -21.22 -3.67
N SER A 190 -10.50 -21.73 -3.52
CA SER A 190 -10.00 -22.89 -4.26
C SER A 190 -9.32 -23.95 -3.38
N LYS A 191 -9.20 -25.18 -3.90
CA LYS A 191 -8.43 -26.24 -3.24
C LYS A 191 -6.94 -25.92 -3.14
N GLY A 192 -6.39 -25.22 -4.14
CA GLY A 192 -5.01 -24.77 -4.12
C GLY A 192 -4.74 -23.80 -2.97
N GLU A 193 -5.60 -22.79 -2.80
CA GLU A 193 -5.56 -21.89 -1.63
C GLU A 193 -5.68 -22.65 -0.32
N LEU A 194 -6.55 -23.67 -0.21
CA LEU A 194 -6.69 -24.46 1.01
C LEU A 194 -5.38 -25.18 1.36
N ILE A 195 -4.69 -25.74 0.37
CA ILE A 195 -3.43 -26.46 0.59
C ILE A 195 -2.34 -25.47 1.02
N ILE A 196 -2.28 -24.30 0.38
CA ILE A 196 -1.33 -23.23 0.73
C ILE A 196 -1.58 -22.69 2.14
N ASP A 197 -2.83 -22.36 2.48
CA ASP A 197 -3.23 -21.86 3.80
C ASP A 197 -2.88 -22.86 4.91
N ASN A 198 -3.28 -24.13 4.72
CA ASN A 198 -2.96 -25.19 5.67
C ASN A 198 -1.44 -25.35 5.82
N TRP A 199 -0.67 -25.24 4.73
CA TRP A 199 0.78 -25.29 4.80
C TRP A 199 1.35 -24.12 5.62
N LEU A 200 0.88 -22.90 5.39
CA LEU A 200 1.31 -21.71 6.13
C LEU A 200 1.00 -21.85 7.61
N TYR A 201 -0.20 -22.31 7.95
CA TYR A 201 -0.63 -22.56 9.32
C TYR A 201 0.24 -23.63 10.01
N MET A 202 0.40 -24.80 9.39
CA MET A 202 1.16 -25.92 9.96
C MET A 202 2.65 -25.58 10.13
N SER A 203 3.20 -24.75 9.24
CA SER A 203 4.58 -24.26 9.30
C SER A 203 4.79 -23.11 10.30
N GLY A 204 3.76 -22.69 11.02
CA GLY A 204 3.82 -21.59 11.98
C GLY A 204 3.99 -20.21 11.34
N VAL A 205 3.70 -20.08 10.05
CA VAL A 205 3.81 -18.82 9.32
C VAL A 205 2.53 -18.02 9.54
N VAL A 206 2.65 -16.92 10.28
CA VAL A 206 1.57 -15.95 10.48
C VAL A 206 1.19 -15.36 9.13
N HIS A 207 -0.09 -15.45 8.78
CA HIS A 207 -0.63 -14.97 7.52
C HIS A 207 -2.03 -14.36 7.70
N ALA A 208 -2.44 -13.57 6.71
CA ALA A 208 -3.80 -13.08 6.55
C ALA A 208 -4.31 -13.48 5.16
N TYR A 209 -5.58 -13.89 5.08
CA TYR A 209 -6.24 -14.27 3.83
C TYR A 209 -6.97 -13.08 3.19
N GLN A 210 -6.98 -13.01 1.85
CA GLN A 210 -7.60 -11.96 1.04
C GLN A 210 -7.21 -10.55 1.47
N ARG A 211 -5.90 -10.29 1.50
CA ARG A 211 -5.37 -9.00 1.93
C ARG A 211 -5.33 -8.02 0.77
N GLN A 212 -6.10 -6.95 0.92
CA GLN A 212 -6.02 -5.78 0.04
C GLN A 212 -4.63 -5.12 0.11
N LEU A 213 -4.05 -4.83 -1.05
CA LEU A 213 -2.76 -4.14 -1.13
C LEU A 213 -2.83 -2.72 -0.52
N PRO A 214 -1.73 -2.17 -0.01
CA PRO A 214 -1.68 -0.86 0.66
C PRO A 214 -1.53 0.29 -0.35
N ILE A 215 -2.21 0.16 -1.49
CA ILE A 215 -2.22 1.09 -2.62
C ILE A 215 -3.65 1.58 -2.85
N GLU A 216 -3.83 2.57 -3.73
CA GLU A 216 -5.17 3.10 -4.00
C GLU A 216 -6.01 2.18 -4.91
N GLN A 217 -5.36 1.41 -5.79
CA GLN A 217 -6.02 0.46 -6.68
C GLN A 217 -6.69 -0.66 -5.89
N ASP A 218 -7.85 -1.09 -6.37
CA ASP A 218 -8.63 -2.14 -5.75
C ASP A 218 -8.10 -3.53 -6.13
N VAL A 219 -6.94 -3.90 -5.57
CA VAL A 219 -6.28 -5.18 -5.77
C VAL A 219 -6.16 -5.93 -4.45
N VAL A 220 -6.51 -7.21 -4.48
CA VAL A 220 -6.44 -8.15 -3.35
C VAL A 220 -5.41 -9.22 -3.68
N SER A 221 -4.55 -9.53 -2.71
CA SER A 221 -3.70 -10.72 -2.76
C SER A 221 -4.32 -11.85 -1.94
N ASP A 222 -4.12 -13.09 -2.36
CA ASP A 222 -4.66 -14.25 -1.65
C ASP A 222 -4.14 -14.32 -0.21
N PHE A 223 -2.85 -14.06 -0.02
CA PHE A 223 -2.24 -14.09 1.31
C PHE A 223 -1.29 -12.90 1.53
N TYR A 224 -1.22 -12.46 2.77
CA TYR A 224 -0.19 -11.53 3.24
C TYR A 224 0.56 -12.11 4.43
N LEU A 225 1.89 -12.03 4.40
CA LEU A 225 2.79 -12.56 5.42
C LEU A 225 3.44 -11.39 6.18
N PRO A 226 2.92 -10.99 7.36
CA PRO A 226 3.34 -9.77 8.04
C PRO A 226 4.80 -9.77 8.47
N GLN A 227 5.37 -10.93 8.79
CA GLN A 227 6.76 -11.06 9.25
C GLN A 227 7.76 -10.59 8.17
N GLY A 228 7.53 -10.98 6.91
CA GLY A 228 8.36 -10.59 5.77
C GLY A 228 7.86 -9.38 5.00
N LYS A 229 6.68 -8.84 5.38
CA LYS A 229 5.94 -7.80 4.64
C LYS A 229 5.80 -8.15 3.15
N VAL A 230 5.49 -9.40 2.87
CA VAL A 230 5.42 -9.98 1.53
C VAL A 230 4.02 -10.53 1.26
N TYR A 231 3.55 -10.35 0.03
CA TYR A 231 2.29 -10.89 -0.44
C TYR A 231 2.54 -12.22 -1.16
N LEU A 232 1.59 -13.13 -1.09
CA LEU A 232 1.63 -14.40 -1.80
C LEU A 232 0.38 -14.53 -2.65
N GLN A 233 0.58 -14.69 -3.95
CA GLN A 233 -0.47 -14.87 -4.94
C GLN A 233 -0.42 -16.28 -5.51
N TYR A 234 -1.56 -16.97 -5.48
CA TYR A 234 -1.79 -18.20 -6.20
C TYR A 234 -2.46 -17.88 -7.54
N TRP A 235 -1.88 -18.38 -8.63
CA TRP A 235 -2.36 -18.12 -9.99
C TRP A 235 -3.31 -19.20 -10.52
N GLY A 236 -3.87 -20.03 -9.64
CA GLY A 236 -4.83 -21.07 -9.98
C GLY A 236 -6.19 -20.88 -9.32
N SER A 237 -7.18 -21.61 -9.83
CA SER A 237 -8.51 -21.76 -9.23
C SER A 237 -8.95 -23.22 -9.32
N ASP A 238 -10.18 -23.52 -8.88
CA ASP A 238 -10.74 -24.88 -9.00
C ASP A 238 -11.00 -25.31 -10.47
N SER A 239 -11.14 -24.37 -11.41
CA SER A 239 -11.47 -24.66 -12.81
C SER A 239 -10.43 -24.17 -13.82
N ASP A 240 -9.74 -23.08 -13.53
CA ASP A 240 -8.91 -22.35 -14.48
C ASP A 240 -7.63 -21.80 -13.85
N VAL A 241 -6.70 -21.37 -14.71
CA VAL A 241 -5.46 -20.68 -14.35
C VAL A 241 -5.58 -19.23 -14.84
N ALA A 242 -5.03 -18.28 -14.08
CA ALA A 242 -4.99 -16.88 -14.49
C ALA A 242 -4.23 -16.74 -15.83
N ASP A 243 -4.73 -15.88 -16.71
CA ASP A 243 -4.06 -15.61 -17.99
C ASP A 243 -2.79 -14.75 -17.81
N ASP A 244 -1.88 -14.84 -18.78
CA ASP A 244 -0.60 -14.12 -18.76
C ASP A 244 -0.79 -12.60 -18.65
N ARG A 245 -1.86 -12.05 -19.23
CA ARG A 245 -2.12 -10.60 -19.20
C ARG A 245 -2.42 -10.13 -17.77
N THR A 246 -3.21 -10.89 -17.04
CA THR A 246 -3.58 -10.63 -15.65
C THR A 246 -2.37 -10.74 -14.73
N ILE A 247 -1.55 -11.78 -14.94
CA ILE A 247 -0.30 -12.00 -14.20
C ILE A 247 0.66 -10.82 -14.42
N GLU A 248 0.94 -10.47 -15.68
CA GLU A 248 1.86 -9.37 -16.01
C GLU A 248 1.34 -8.00 -15.54
N HIS A 249 0.04 -7.73 -15.66
CA HIS A 249 -0.55 -6.51 -15.12
C HIS A 249 -0.37 -6.41 -13.60
N THR A 250 -0.61 -7.50 -12.88
CA THR A 250 -0.46 -7.54 -11.43
C THR A 250 1.01 -7.40 -11.04
N ARG A 251 1.94 -8.10 -11.69
CA ARG A 251 3.39 -7.96 -11.48
C ARG A 251 3.84 -6.50 -11.65
N ALA A 252 3.37 -5.84 -12.71
CA ALA A 252 3.68 -4.44 -12.96
C ALA A 252 3.23 -3.54 -11.80
N LEU A 253 2.03 -3.77 -11.24
CA LEU A 253 1.55 -3.03 -10.07
C LEU A 253 2.42 -3.27 -8.84
N TYR A 254 2.80 -4.52 -8.56
CA TYR A 254 3.71 -4.82 -7.44
C TYR A 254 5.06 -4.12 -7.60
N GLN A 255 5.63 -4.15 -8.81
CA GLN A 255 6.91 -3.51 -9.12
C GLN A 255 6.83 -1.98 -9.04
N GLU A 256 5.81 -1.37 -9.64
CA GLU A 256 5.55 0.08 -9.58
C GLU A 256 5.43 0.54 -8.11
N HIS A 257 4.82 -0.30 -7.28
CA HIS A 257 4.58 0.02 -5.89
C HIS A 257 5.67 -0.44 -4.90
N ASP A 258 6.78 -1.03 -5.37
CA ASP A 258 7.86 -1.58 -4.53
C ASP A 258 7.32 -2.56 -3.47
N LEU A 259 6.37 -3.39 -3.89
CA LEU A 259 5.75 -4.43 -3.07
C LEU A 259 6.39 -5.78 -3.38
N SER A 260 6.67 -6.54 -2.32
CA SER A 260 7.22 -7.89 -2.45
C SER A 260 6.12 -8.90 -2.76
N LEU A 261 6.33 -9.72 -3.80
CA LEU A 261 5.39 -10.74 -4.27
C LEU A 261 6.06 -12.12 -4.30
N ILE A 262 5.39 -13.11 -3.73
CA ILE A 262 5.66 -14.54 -3.90
C ILE A 262 4.56 -15.11 -4.79
N GLU A 263 4.95 -15.76 -5.88
CA GLU A 263 4.01 -16.35 -6.83
C GLU A 263 4.02 -17.87 -6.69
N ILE A 264 2.83 -18.47 -6.67
CA ILE A 264 2.60 -19.92 -6.64
C ILE A 264 1.71 -20.28 -7.82
N PHE A 265 2.12 -21.26 -8.60
CA PHE A 265 1.36 -21.77 -9.75
C PHE A 265 0.71 -23.13 -9.41
N PRO A 266 -0.30 -23.58 -10.18
CA PRO A 266 -0.95 -24.86 -9.94
C PRO A 266 0.03 -26.05 -9.82
N ASP A 267 1.07 -26.07 -10.65
CA ASP A 267 2.08 -27.14 -10.65
C ASP A 267 2.97 -27.13 -9.39
N ASP A 268 3.07 -25.99 -8.69
CA ASP A 268 3.85 -25.85 -7.46
C ASP A 268 3.16 -26.52 -6.26
N ILE A 269 1.83 -26.73 -6.31
CA ILE A 269 1.01 -27.22 -5.19
C ILE A 269 1.49 -28.58 -4.67
N GLN A 270 2.01 -29.44 -5.54
CA GLN A 270 2.49 -30.77 -5.15
C GLN A 270 3.83 -30.73 -4.40
N ASN A 271 4.58 -29.62 -4.50
CA ASN A 271 5.96 -29.51 -4.02
C ASN A 271 6.16 -28.32 -3.04
N LEU A 272 5.10 -27.87 -2.36
CA LEU A 272 5.15 -26.71 -1.47
C LEU A 272 6.19 -26.84 -0.35
N ASP A 273 6.39 -28.04 0.20
CA ASP A 273 7.37 -28.30 1.26
C ASP A 273 8.82 -27.98 0.84
N GLU A 274 9.15 -28.15 -0.44
CA GLU A 274 10.47 -27.80 -0.96
C GLU A 274 10.52 -26.33 -1.42
N LEU A 275 9.43 -25.86 -2.02
CA LEU A 275 9.37 -24.59 -2.73
C LEU A 275 9.15 -23.38 -1.81
N LEU A 276 8.19 -23.46 -0.89
CA LEU A 276 7.84 -22.33 -0.02
C LEU A 276 8.98 -21.94 0.93
N PRO A 277 9.70 -22.85 1.60
CA PRO A 277 10.82 -22.44 2.45
C PRO A 277 11.91 -21.67 1.68
N LYS A 278 12.19 -22.08 0.43
CA LYS A 278 13.14 -21.37 -0.45
C LYS A 278 12.64 -19.97 -0.83
N LYS A 279 11.35 -19.83 -1.16
CA LYS A 279 10.73 -18.55 -1.52
C LYS A 279 10.56 -17.60 -0.33
N LEU A 280 10.37 -18.14 0.88
CA LEU A 280 10.15 -17.37 2.11
C LEU A 280 11.46 -16.85 2.75
N LYS A 281 12.55 -17.59 2.60
CA LYS A 281 13.86 -17.27 3.19
C LYS A 281 14.39 -15.86 2.85
N PRO A 282 14.31 -15.35 1.61
CA PRO A 282 14.73 -13.98 1.28
C PRO A 282 14.00 -12.89 2.09
N PHE A 283 12.79 -13.18 2.57
CA PHE A 283 11.97 -12.27 3.36
C PHE A 283 12.15 -12.46 4.87
N GLY A 284 13.12 -13.28 5.29
CA GLY A 284 13.40 -13.55 6.71
C GLY A 284 12.31 -14.38 7.40
N ILE A 285 11.42 -15.00 6.62
CA ILE A 285 10.40 -15.92 7.14
C ILE A 285 11.02 -17.31 7.18
N LYS A 286 10.97 -17.93 8.36
CA LYS A 286 11.42 -19.30 8.58
C LYS A 286 10.19 -20.19 8.68
N ALA A 287 10.16 -21.23 7.85
CA ALA A 287 9.18 -22.30 7.89
C ALA A 287 9.97 -23.58 8.14
N TYR A 288 9.85 -24.10 9.36
CA TYR A 288 10.69 -25.14 9.96
C TYR A 288 12.19 -24.77 10.12
#